data_AF-A0A327R8W8-F1
#
_entry.id   AF-A0A327R8W8-F1
#
_cell.length_a   1.000
_cell.length_b   1.000
_cell.length_c   1.000
_cell.angle_alpha   90.00
_cell.angle_beta   90.00
_cell.angle_gamma   90.00
#
_symmetry.space_group_name_H-M   'P 1'
#
loop_
_entity.id
_entity.type
_entity.pdbx_description
1 polymer ?
#
loop_
_entity_poly.entity_id
_entity_poly.type
_entity_poly.pdbx_seq_one_letter_code
_entity_poly.pdbx_strand_id
1 'polypeptide(L)'
;MGNPCDKMVNLCPHILMEGGIEYCLGSFDGKRIDYDFSKVLTYLDAKGRSLFGESFKVRGEDKGTFLKLCSYMVKDIENCRKMEIDTNKGILLTGPVGCGKTSMMRLIRHLVPHKRTYEIIPARNITFAFNHIGYKIIEDYGKGRFYCFDDLGVEPLGTYFGKDCNVLGEVLISRFELFQKTKICTHVTTNLNAEELEERYGKRVRSRMRQMFNLIAFENNTKDKRI
;
A
#
# COMPACT_ATOMS: atom_id res chain seq x y z
N MET A 1 -12.62 -28.00 1.75
CA MET A 1 -13.76 -27.67 2.64
C MET A 1 -13.48 -26.28 3.21
N GLY A 2 -14.19 -25.26 2.73
CA GLY A 2 -14.00 -23.87 3.17
C GLY A 2 -14.77 -23.60 4.46
N ASN A 3 -14.18 -22.82 5.37
CA ASN A 3 -14.80 -22.44 6.64
C ASN A 3 -16.14 -21.69 6.40
N PRO A 4 -17.19 -21.93 7.22
CA PRO A 4 -18.51 -21.29 7.04
C PRO A 4 -18.56 -19.80 7.44
N CYS A 5 -17.43 -19.18 7.82
CA CYS A 5 -17.37 -17.79 8.26
C CYS A 5 -16.96 -16.80 7.16
N ASP A 6 -16.80 -17.25 5.91
CA ASP A 6 -16.47 -16.37 4.79
C ASP A 6 -17.73 -15.69 4.23
N LYS A 7 -17.81 -14.38 4.50
CA LYS A 7 -18.56 -13.32 3.81
C LYS A 7 -20.04 -13.15 4.20
N MET A 8 -20.26 -12.42 5.30
CA MET A 8 -21.35 -11.43 5.27
C MET A 8 -21.01 -10.40 4.18
N VAL A 9 -21.69 -10.49 3.04
CA VAL A 9 -21.67 -9.42 2.04
C VAL A 9 -22.37 -8.23 2.69
N ASN A 10 -21.59 -7.23 3.12
CA ASN A 10 -22.15 -5.98 3.60
C ASN A 10 -22.95 -5.33 2.44
N LEU A 11 -24.27 -5.33 2.57
CA LEU A 11 -25.21 -4.78 1.57
C LEU A 11 -25.01 -3.27 1.38
N CYS A 12 -24.36 -2.59 2.32
CA CYS A 12 -24.05 -1.17 2.26
C CYS A 12 -22.52 -0.96 2.40
N PRO A 13 -21.73 -1.10 1.31
CA PRO A 13 -20.27 -1.02 1.40
C PRO A 13 -19.72 0.36 1.82
N HIS A 14 -20.57 1.38 1.84
CA HIS A 14 -20.29 2.73 2.33
C HIS A 14 -20.55 2.89 3.83
N ILE A 15 -21.07 1.87 4.51
CA ILE A 15 -21.33 1.87 5.95
C ILE A 15 -20.37 0.90 6.61
N LEU A 16 -19.50 1.41 7.48
CA LEU A 16 -18.49 0.62 8.20
C LEU A 16 -18.74 0.66 9.70
N MET A 17 -18.42 -0.44 10.38
CA MET A 17 -18.52 -0.54 11.84
C MET A 17 -17.13 -0.43 12.46
N GLU A 18 -16.99 0.39 13.51
CA GLU A 18 -15.79 0.43 14.35
C GLU A 18 -16.19 0.62 15.81
N GLY A 19 -15.77 -0.28 16.70
CA GLY A 19 -16.08 -0.19 18.13
C GLY A 19 -17.59 -0.19 18.47
N GLY A 20 -18.43 -0.79 17.62
CA GLY A 20 -19.89 -0.78 17.80
C GLY A 20 -20.59 0.50 17.30
N ILE A 21 -19.83 1.47 16.78
CA ILE A 21 -20.36 2.69 16.17
C ILE A 21 -20.41 2.50 14.66
N GLU A 22 -21.51 2.96 14.05
CA GLU A 22 -21.71 2.97 12.61
C GLU A 22 -21.14 4.25 11.99
N TYR A 23 -20.35 4.09 10.93
CA TYR A 23 -19.76 5.17 10.15
C TYR A 23 -20.29 5.10 8.70
N CYS A 24 -21.21 6.01 8.36
CA CYS A 24 -21.68 6.20 7.00
C CYS A 24 -20.72 7.12 6.24
N LEU A 25 -19.95 6.55 5.31
CA LEU A 25 -18.85 7.22 4.61
C LEU A 25 -19.29 8.05 3.40
N GLY A 26 -20.55 7.94 2.99
CA GLY A 26 -21.03 8.50 1.73
C GLY A 26 -22.50 8.19 1.50
N SER A 27 -22.99 8.48 0.30
CA SER A 27 -24.35 8.15 -0.13
C SER A 27 -24.33 7.14 -1.27
N PHE A 28 -25.37 6.33 -1.39
CA PHE A 28 -25.56 5.40 -2.49
C PHE A 28 -26.76 5.84 -3.34
N ASP A 29 -26.52 6.16 -4.60
CA ASP A 29 -27.57 6.63 -5.54
C ASP A 29 -28.26 5.49 -6.31
N GLY A 30 -27.99 4.23 -5.93
CA GLY A 30 -28.47 3.03 -6.64
C GLY A 30 -27.51 2.52 -7.72
N LYS A 31 -26.51 3.31 -8.13
CA LYS A 31 -25.52 2.94 -9.16
C LYS A 31 -24.08 3.05 -8.66
N ARG A 32 -23.78 4.08 -7.88
CA ARG A 32 -22.44 4.36 -7.33
C ARG A 32 -22.54 4.84 -5.90
N ILE A 33 -21.44 4.66 -5.17
CA ILE A 33 -21.25 5.29 -3.87
C ILE A 33 -20.50 6.60 -4.11
N ASP A 34 -21.07 7.69 -3.61
CA ASP A 34 -20.41 8.99 -3.54
C ASP A 34 -19.82 9.16 -2.13
N TYR A 35 -18.50 9.03 -2.04
CA TYR A 35 -17.80 9.09 -0.75
C TYR A 35 -17.58 10.54 -0.32
N ASP A 36 -17.98 10.86 0.90
CA ASP A 36 -17.67 12.14 1.53
C ASP A 36 -16.31 12.03 2.23
N PHE A 37 -15.32 12.77 1.72
CA PHE A 37 -13.96 12.70 2.25
C PHE A 37 -13.87 13.08 3.73
N SER A 38 -14.71 13.99 4.22
CA SER A 38 -14.72 14.35 5.64
C SER A 38 -15.19 13.19 6.50
N LYS A 39 -16.24 12.47 6.07
CA LYS A 39 -16.74 11.27 6.77
C LYS A 39 -15.75 10.12 6.70
N VAL A 40 -15.08 9.95 5.56
CA VAL A 40 -13.97 9.00 5.40
C VAL A 40 -12.86 9.29 6.40
N LEU A 41 -12.42 10.55 6.54
CA LEU A 41 -11.40 10.93 7.51
C LEU A 41 -11.85 10.65 8.95
N THR A 42 -13.11 10.93 9.31
CA THR A 42 -13.66 10.61 10.63
C THR A 42 -13.60 9.12 10.93
N TYR A 43 -13.95 8.27 9.96
CA TYR A 43 -13.81 6.82 10.11
C TYR A 43 -12.34 6.39 10.23
N LEU A 44 -11.45 6.91 9.38
CA LEU A 44 -10.03 6.54 9.42
C LEU A 44 -9.35 6.99 10.72
N ASP A 45 -9.78 8.10 11.31
CA ASP A 45 -9.31 8.55 12.63
C ASP A 45 -9.71 7.54 13.72
N ALA A 46 -10.99 7.15 13.77
CA ALA A 46 -11.48 6.12 14.68
C ALA A 46 -10.80 4.77 14.46
N LYS A 47 -10.68 4.33 13.19
CA LYS A 47 -10.02 3.07 12.85
C LYS A 47 -8.54 3.09 13.22
N GLY A 48 -7.88 4.22 13.02
CA GLY A 48 -6.48 4.40 13.37
C GLY A 48 -6.25 4.34 14.88
N ARG A 49 -7.16 4.90 15.70
CA ARG A 49 -7.09 4.75 17.16
C ARG A 49 -7.21 3.30 17.60
N SER A 50 -8.12 2.54 17.00
CA SER A 50 -8.22 1.10 17.27
C SER A 50 -6.93 0.34 16.89
N LEU A 51 -6.31 0.68 15.75
CA LEU A 51 -5.13 -0.03 15.24
C LEU A 51 -3.80 0.37 15.89
N PHE A 52 -3.68 1.64 16.31
CA PHE A 52 -2.41 2.25 16.70
C PHE A 52 -2.43 2.88 18.10
N GLY A 53 -3.57 2.86 18.79
CA GLY A 53 -3.78 3.43 20.13
C GLY A 53 -4.47 4.79 20.12
N GLU A 54 -5.04 5.17 21.27
CA GLU A 54 -5.88 6.38 21.44
C GLU A 54 -5.18 7.70 21.06
N SER A 55 -3.84 7.75 21.09
CA SER A 55 -3.06 8.91 20.68
C SER A 55 -3.02 9.12 19.16
N PHE A 56 -3.49 8.15 18.37
CA PHE A 56 -3.56 8.29 16.92
C PHE A 56 -4.51 9.42 16.53
N LYS A 57 -4.05 10.23 15.58
CA LYS A 57 -4.84 11.29 14.97
C LYS A 57 -4.43 11.50 13.52
N VAL A 58 -5.40 11.64 12.64
CA VAL A 58 -5.15 12.13 11.27
C VAL A 58 -4.78 13.61 11.34
N ARG A 59 -3.54 13.93 10.95
CA ARG A 59 -3.03 15.31 10.95
C ARG A 59 -3.52 16.07 9.72
N GLY A 60 -3.72 17.38 9.87
CA GLY A 60 -4.16 18.25 8.79
C GLY A 60 -3.23 18.23 7.58
N GLU A 61 -1.92 18.20 7.83
CA GLU A 61 -0.85 18.10 6.83
C GLU A 61 -0.97 16.85 5.92
N ASP A 62 -1.53 15.76 6.44
CA ASP A 62 -1.65 14.49 5.71
C ASP A 62 -2.91 14.38 4.86
N LYS A 63 -3.85 15.33 4.97
CA LYS A 63 -5.16 15.24 4.31
C LYS A 63 -5.02 15.08 2.80
N GLY A 64 -4.05 15.75 2.17
CA GLY A 64 -3.78 15.60 0.74
C GLY A 64 -3.34 14.17 0.36
N THR A 65 -2.46 13.57 1.16
CA THR A 65 -2.00 12.19 0.96
C THR A 65 -3.14 11.19 1.18
N PHE A 66 -3.95 11.39 2.23
CA PHE A 66 -5.16 10.60 2.46
C PHE A 66 -6.15 10.73 1.31
N LEU A 67 -6.38 11.93 0.77
CA LEU A 67 -7.31 12.14 -0.35
C LEU A 67 -6.89 11.32 -1.57
N LYS A 68 -5.60 11.40 -1.94
CA LYS A 68 -5.03 10.61 -3.05
C LYS A 68 -5.23 9.11 -2.86
N LEU A 69 -4.86 8.60 -1.69
CA LEU A 69 -4.94 7.17 -1.39
C LEU A 69 -6.38 6.68 -1.26
N CYS A 70 -7.26 7.44 -0.60
CA CYS A 70 -8.66 7.07 -0.46
C CYS A 70 -9.35 7.04 -1.83
N SER A 71 -9.15 8.07 -2.66
CA SER A 71 -9.67 8.13 -4.03
C SER A 71 -9.21 6.92 -4.86
N TYR A 72 -7.93 6.55 -4.72
CA TYR A 72 -7.36 5.36 -5.34
C TYR A 72 -8.05 4.07 -4.86
N MET A 73 -8.22 3.88 -3.55
CA MET A 73 -8.82 2.68 -2.96
C MET A 73 -10.29 2.50 -3.35
N VAL A 74 -11.07 3.58 -3.36
CA VAL A 74 -12.48 3.54 -3.79
C VAL A 74 -12.64 3.43 -5.31
N LYS A 75 -11.55 3.64 -6.07
CA LYS A 75 -11.52 3.73 -7.55
C LYS A 75 -12.35 4.90 -8.08
N ASP A 76 -12.20 6.06 -7.45
CA ASP A 76 -12.75 7.30 -7.97
C ASP A 76 -11.93 7.76 -9.18
N ILE A 77 -12.35 7.34 -10.38
CA ILE A 77 -11.63 7.60 -11.63
C ILE A 77 -11.49 9.10 -11.90
N GLU A 78 -12.49 9.91 -11.55
CA GLU A 78 -12.49 11.33 -11.83
C GLU A 78 -11.48 12.07 -10.97
N ASN A 79 -11.51 11.85 -9.65
CA ASN A 79 -10.56 12.48 -8.74
C ASN A 79 -9.14 11.92 -8.93
N CYS A 80 -8.99 10.62 -9.17
CA CYS A 80 -7.69 10.05 -9.52
C CYS A 80 -7.10 10.71 -10.78
N ARG A 81 -7.91 10.94 -11.83
CA ARG A 81 -7.43 11.65 -13.04
C ARG A 81 -6.98 13.07 -12.74
N LYS A 82 -7.76 13.84 -11.95
CA LYS A 82 -7.40 15.21 -11.53
C LYS A 82 -6.10 15.27 -10.73
N MET A 83 -5.76 14.20 -10.02
CA MET A 83 -4.53 14.07 -9.23
C MET A 83 -3.41 13.29 -9.94
N GLU A 84 -3.56 13.01 -11.24
CA GLU A 84 -2.60 12.25 -12.05
C GLU A 84 -2.29 10.84 -11.52
N ILE A 85 -3.28 10.20 -10.90
CA ILE A 85 -3.20 8.84 -10.37
C ILE A 85 -3.89 7.88 -11.35
N ASP A 86 -3.15 6.87 -11.81
CA ASP A 86 -3.68 5.77 -12.60
C ASP A 86 -4.19 4.65 -11.67
N THR A 87 -5.50 4.44 -11.64
CA THR A 87 -6.13 3.37 -10.83
C THR A 87 -5.71 1.94 -11.22
N ASN A 88 -5.05 1.76 -12.36
CA ASN A 88 -4.50 0.48 -12.81
C ASN A 88 -3.04 0.28 -12.44
N LYS A 89 -2.39 1.27 -11.82
CA LYS A 89 -1.03 1.15 -11.29
C LYS A 89 -1.06 0.97 -9.79
N GLY A 90 0.01 0.38 -9.27
CA GLY A 90 0.33 0.34 -7.87
C GLY A 90 0.59 1.71 -7.25
N ILE A 91 0.90 1.71 -5.95
CA ILE A 91 1.31 2.93 -5.23
C ILE A 91 2.75 2.76 -4.77
N LEU A 92 3.60 3.75 -5.06
CA LEU A 92 4.89 3.94 -4.43
C LEU A 92 4.77 5.14 -3.48
N LEU A 93 4.66 4.86 -2.19
CA LEU A 93 4.52 5.86 -1.14
C LEU A 93 5.90 6.17 -0.56
N THR A 94 6.42 7.36 -0.82
CA THR A 94 7.75 7.80 -0.34
C THR A 94 7.66 8.96 0.65
N GLY A 95 8.71 9.15 1.46
CA GLY A 95 8.81 10.26 2.39
C GLY A 95 9.77 9.98 3.56
N PRO A 96 10.01 10.97 4.43
CA PRO A 96 10.95 10.85 5.54
C PRO A 96 10.62 9.73 6.54
N VAL A 97 11.62 9.31 7.32
CA VAL A 97 11.44 8.32 8.39
C VAL A 97 10.41 8.83 9.40
N GLY A 98 9.50 7.94 9.85
CA GLY A 98 8.51 8.28 10.87
C GLY A 98 7.33 9.14 10.40
N CYS A 99 7.24 9.52 9.13
CA CYS A 99 6.11 10.31 8.60
C CYS A 99 4.78 9.52 8.49
N GLY A 100 4.78 8.22 8.77
CA GLY A 100 3.55 7.40 8.86
C GLY A 100 3.15 6.63 7.60
N LYS A 101 4.03 6.44 6.61
CA LYS A 101 3.77 5.67 5.37
C LYS A 101 3.14 4.30 5.63
N THR A 102 3.80 3.47 6.44
CA THR A 102 3.34 2.13 6.78
C THR A 102 2.00 2.15 7.48
N SER A 103 1.83 3.02 8.48
CA SER A 103 0.57 3.18 9.21
C SER A 103 -0.57 3.60 8.30
N MET A 104 -0.31 4.51 7.35
CA MET A 104 -1.30 4.95 6.37
C MET A 104 -1.70 3.80 5.43
N MET A 105 -0.74 3.03 4.89
CA MET A 105 -1.04 1.84 4.08
C MET A 105 -1.75 0.74 4.87
N ARG A 106 -1.46 0.59 6.17
CA ARG A 106 -2.20 -0.32 7.07
C ARG A 106 -3.63 0.15 7.32
N LEU A 107 -3.86 1.46 7.33
CA LEU A 107 -5.16 2.05 7.66
C LEU A 107 -6.11 2.07 6.46
N ILE A 108 -5.67 2.61 5.31
CA ILE A 108 -6.55 2.82 4.13
C ILE A 108 -7.12 1.51 3.56
N ARG A 109 -6.46 0.37 3.81
CA ARG A 109 -6.91 -0.93 3.32
C ARG A 109 -8.26 -1.37 3.93
N HIS A 110 -8.67 -0.74 5.04
CA HIS A 110 -9.95 -0.97 5.71
C HIS A 110 -11.11 -0.16 5.10
N LEU A 111 -10.83 0.79 4.21
CA LEU A 111 -11.86 1.66 3.60
C LEU A 111 -12.83 0.90 2.70
N VAL A 112 -12.36 -0.16 2.05
CA VAL A 112 -13.13 -0.93 1.06
C VAL A 112 -13.05 -2.42 1.39
N PRO A 113 -13.63 -2.88 2.52
CA PRO A 113 -13.47 -4.25 3.02
C PRO A 113 -14.07 -5.31 2.08
N HIS A 114 -14.97 -4.89 1.19
CA HIS A 114 -15.56 -5.73 0.14
C HIS A 114 -14.61 -5.97 -1.04
N LYS A 115 -13.52 -5.20 -1.18
CA LYS A 115 -12.50 -5.39 -2.21
C LYS A 115 -11.36 -6.26 -1.68
N ARG A 116 -10.72 -7.01 -2.59
CA ARG A 116 -9.52 -7.77 -2.25
C ARG A 116 -8.41 -6.80 -1.81
N THR A 117 -7.93 -7.00 -0.59
CA THR A 117 -6.90 -6.17 0.03
C THR A 117 -5.49 -6.73 -0.26
N TYR A 118 -4.46 -5.92 0.00
CA TYR A 118 -3.05 -6.31 -0.13
C TYR A 118 -2.47 -6.76 1.22
N GLU A 119 -1.54 -7.71 1.17
CA GLU A 119 -0.74 -8.12 2.32
C GLU A 119 0.48 -7.20 2.45
N ILE A 120 0.74 -6.70 3.66
CA ILE A 120 1.88 -5.80 3.92
C ILE A 120 3.03 -6.66 4.43
N ILE A 121 4.14 -6.69 3.68
CA ILE A 121 5.30 -7.53 3.96
C ILE A 121 6.54 -6.65 4.08
N PRO A 122 7.23 -6.60 5.23
CA PRO A 122 8.50 -5.89 5.35
C PRO A 122 9.54 -6.44 4.35
N ALA A 123 10.16 -5.57 3.57
CA ALA A 123 11.13 -5.94 2.54
C ALA A 123 12.28 -6.80 3.12
N ARG A 124 12.78 -6.44 4.31
CA ARG A 124 13.82 -7.22 5.01
C ARG A 124 13.42 -8.67 5.29
N ASN A 125 12.14 -8.95 5.54
CA ASN A 125 11.68 -10.30 5.84
C ASN A 125 11.77 -11.19 4.60
N ILE A 126 11.59 -10.62 3.40
CA ILE A 126 11.75 -11.33 2.12
C ILE A 126 13.22 -11.70 1.94
N THR A 127 14.15 -10.78 2.21
CA THR A 127 15.59 -11.09 2.17
C THR A 127 15.97 -12.17 3.18
N PHE A 128 15.48 -12.07 4.43
CA PHE A 128 15.76 -13.10 5.43
C PHE A 128 15.24 -14.47 5.02
N ALA A 129 14.01 -14.54 4.49
CA ALA A 129 13.47 -15.78 3.94
C ALA A 129 14.35 -16.32 2.80
N PHE A 130 14.84 -15.46 1.90
CA PHE A 130 15.73 -15.85 0.81
C PHE A 130 17.04 -16.45 1.30
N ASN A 131 17.64 -15.91 2.36
CA ASN A 131 18.89 -16.46 2.91
C ASN A 131 18.73 -17.91 3.40
N HIS A 132 17.52 -18.31 3.79
CA HIS A 132 17.22 -19.67 4.25
C HIS A 132 16.73 -20.60 3.13
N ILE A 133 15.88 -20.09 2.23
CA ILE A 133 15.10 -20.91 1.28
C ILE A 133 15.59 -20.72 -0.17
N GLY A 134 16.34 -19.65 -0.45
CA GLY A 134 16.89 -19.34 -1.77
C GLY A 134 15.85 -18.82 -2.75
N TYR A 135 16.09 -19.10 -4.04
CA TYR A 135 15.37 -18.52 -5.18
C TYR A 135 13.85 -18.74 -5.19
N LYS A 136 13.34 -19.78 -4.50
CA LYS A 136 11.89 -19.99 -4.34
C LYS A 136 11.19 -18.76 -3.74
N ILE A 137 11.87 -18.01 -2.88
CA ILE A 137 11.33 -16.78 -2.29
C ILE A 137 11.07 -15.71 -3.33
N ILE A 138 11.92 -15.59 -4.35
CA ILE A 138 11.72 -14.64 -5.44
C ILE A 138 10.45 -15.01 -6.21
N GLU A 139 10.24 -16.31 -6.48
CA GLU A 139 9.03 -16.78 -7.15
C GLU A 139 7.75 -16.57 -6.31
N ASP A 140 7.80 -16.88 -5.02
CA ASP A 140 6.65 -16.82 -4.11
C ASP A 140 6.16 -15.39 -3.90
N TYR A 141 7.08 -14.43 -3.80
CA TYR A 141 6.75 -13.01 -3.74
C TYR A 141 6.58 -12.36 -5.12
N GLY A 142 7.01 -13.03 -6.19
CA GLY A 142 6.83 -12.59 -7.58
C GLY A 142 5.44 -12.86 -8.17
N LYS A 143 4.64 -13.78 -7.60
CA LYS A 143 3.38 -14.28 -8.22
C LYS A 143 2.12 -14.15 -7.36
N GLY A 144 0.95 -14.20 -8.01
CA GLY A 144 -0.36 -14.61 -7.46
C GLY A 144 -1.08 -13.73 -6.44
N ARG A 145 -0.36 -13.02 -5.56
CA ARG A 145 -0.96 -12.23 -4.46
C ARG A 145 -0.85 -10.73 -4.69
N PHE A 146 -1.66 -9.98 -3.93
CA PHE A 146 -1.62 -8.52 -3.85
C PHE A 146 -0.72 -8.15 -2.67
N TYR A 147 0.40 -7.49 -2.97
CA TYR A 147 1.41 -7.16 -1.96
C TYR A 147 1.58 -5.65 -1.81
N CYS A 148 1.88 -5.23 -0.60
CA CYS A 148 2.53 -3.98 -0.28
C CYS A 148 3.88 -4.30 0.36
N PHE A 149 4.98 -4.06 -0.35
CA PHE A 149 6.32 -4.24 0.22
C PHE A 149 6.69 -3.02 1.06
N ASP A 150 6.86 -3.26 2.35
CA ASP A 150 7.03 -2.22 3.34
C ASP A 150 8.51 -1.94 3.61
N ASP A 151 8.88 -0.66 3.71
CA ASP A 151 10.25 -0.18 3.88
C ASP A 151 11.21 -0.78 2.84
N LEU A 152 10.83 -0.69 1.56
CA LEU A 152 11.73 -1.01 0.44
C LEU A 152 12.92 -0.05 0.50
N GLY A 153 14.14 -0.58 0.46
CA GLY A 153 15.33 0.25 0.41
C GLY A 153 16.25 0.15 1.61
N VAL A 154 15.87 -0.63 2.64
CA VAL A 154 16.68 -0.80 3.87
C VAL A 154 17.01 -2.25 4.17
N GLU A 155 16.53 -3.19 3.36
CA GLU A 155 16.87 -4.60 3.49
C GLU A 155 18.36 -4.88 3.20
N PRO A 156 18.98 -5.94 3.76
CA PRO A 156 20.34 -6.29 3.35
C PRO A 156 20.36 -6.90 1.94
N LEU A 157 21.55 -7.06 1.36
CA LEU A 157 21.73 -7.99 0.24
C LEU A 157 21.40 -9.41 0.74
N GLY A 158 20.70 -10.18 -0.08
CA GLY A 158 20.46 -11.58 0.22
C GLY A 158 21.66 -12.40 -0.20
N THR A 159 22.03 -13.39 0.60
CA THR A 159 23.14 -14.30 0.27
C THR A 159 22.63 -15.73 0.37
N TYR A 160 22.79 -16.50 -0.71
CA TYR A 160 22.41 -17.91 -0.74
C TYR A 160 23.55 -18.72 -1.38
N PHE A 161 24.07 -19.70 -0.64
CA PHE A 161 25.27 -20.46 -1.01
C PHE A 161 26.47 -19.58 -1.43
N GLY A 162 26.72 -18.51 -0.67
CA GLY A 162 27.85 -17.60 -0.91
C GLY A 162 27.70 -16.66 -2.12
N LYS A 163 26.54 -16.64 -2.77
CA LYS A 163 26.23 -15.69 -3.85
C LYS A 163 25.29 -14.61 -3.37
N ASP A 164 25.69 -13.36 -3.57
CA ASP A 164 24.87 -12.21 -3.27
C ASP A 164 23.82 -11.97 -4.34
N CYS A 165 22.64 -11.51 -3.91
CA CYS A 165 21.48 -11.27 -4.74
C CYS A 165 20.73 -10.03 -4.23
N ASN A 166 20.37 -9.14 -5.15
CA ASN A 166 19.39 -8.10 -4.87
C ASN A 166 17.97 -8.72 -4.93
N VAL A 167 17.59 -9.40 -3.86
CA VAL A 167 16.36 -10.20 -3.77
C VAL A 167 15.13 -9.38 -4.16
N LEU A 168 15.01 -8.16 -3.61
CA LEU A 168 13.87 -7.30 -3.89
C LEU A 168 13.90 -6.73 -5.31
N GLY A 169 15.08 -6.50 -5.89
CA GLY A 169 15.22 -6.18 -7.30
C GLY A 169 14.62 -7.28 -8.19
N GLU A 170 14.96 -8.53 -7.95
CA GLU A 170 14.44 -9.67 -8.71
C GLU A 170 12.94 -9.90 -8.49
N VAL A 171 12.46 -9.72 -7.25
CA VAL A 171 11.02 -9.74 -6.95
C VAL A 171 10.29 -8.65 -7.73
N LEU A 172 10.80 -7.40 -7.75
CA LEU A 172 10.18 -6.30 -8.49
C LEU A 172 10.13 -6.55 -9.99
N ILE A 173 11.16 -7.17 -10.57
CA ILE A 173 11.14 -7.60 -11.98
C ILE A 173 10.05 -8.66 -12.20
N SER A 174 9.98 -9.68 -11.35
CA SER A 174 8.96 -10.73 -11.44
C SER A 174 7.54 -10.16 -11.32
N ARG A 175 7.35 -9.20 -10.40
CA ARG A 175 6.09 -8.47 -10.22
C ARG A 175 5.74 -7.60 -11.41
N PHE A 176 6.71 -7.00 -12.09
CA PHE A 176 6.47 -6.27 -13.32
C PHE A 176 5.93 -7.20 -14.42
N GLU A 177 6.54 -8.37 -14.60
CA GLU A 177 6.09 -9.33 -15.61
C GLU A 177 4.67 -9.84 -15.30
N LEU A 178 4.38 -10.10 -14.01
CA LEU A 178 3.02 -10.42 -13.57
C LEU A 178 2.05 -9.28 -13.87
N PHE A 179 2.44 -8.04 -13.57
CA PHE A 179 1.63 -6.85 -13.81
C PHE A 179 1.31 -6.69 -15.30
N GLN A 180 2.28 -6.88 -16.20
CA GLN A 180 2.02 -6.81 -17.63
C GLN A 180 0.99 -7.84 -18.10
N LYS A 181 1.09 -9.08 -17.60
CA LYS A 181 0.23 -10.21 -17.98
C LYS A 181 -1.17 -10.14 -17.37
N THR A 182 -1.30 -9.70 -16.12
CA THR A 182 -2.53 -9.89 -15.31
C THR A 182 -3.12 -8.61 -14.75
N LYS A 183 -2.39 -7.49 -14.81
CA LYS A 183 -2.73 -6.22 -14.15
C LYS A 183 -2.83 -6.30 -12.62
N ILE A 184 -2.32 -7.36 -11.99
CA ILE A 184 -2.20 -7.43 -10.53
C ILE A 184 -1.23 -6.36 -10.06
N CYS A 185 -1.75 -5.38 -9.32
CA CYS A 185 -0.98 -4.27 -8.78
C CYS A 185 -0.13 -4.70 -7.58
N THR A 186 0.95 -3.96 -7.36
CA THR A 186 1.82 -4.06 -6.18
C THR A 186 1.88 -2.68 -5.54
N HIS A 187 2.03 -2.60 -4.23
CA HIS A 187 2.30 -1.33 -3.54
C HIS A 187 3.65 -1.40 -2.86
N VAL A 188 4.22 -0.24 -2.57
CA VAL A 188 5.52 -0.10 -1.94
C VAL A 188 5.49 1.12 -1.01
N THR A 189 6.09 0.99 0.17
CA THR A 189 6.53 2.13 0.98
C THR A 189 8.05 2.21 0.97
N THR A 190 8.62 3.41 0.99
CA THR A 190 10.08 3.60 1.03
C THR A 190 10.45 4.93 1.66
N ASN A 191 11.64 5.01 2.26
CA ASN A 191 12.25 6.29 2.64
C ASN A 191 13.14 6.87 1.53
N LEU A 192 13.38 6.09 0.46
CA LEU A 192 14.28 6.46 -0.61
C LEU A 192 13.60 7.36 -1.63
N ASN A 193 14.38 8.30 -2.14
CA ASN A 193 14.03 9.13 -3.28
C ASN A 193 14.27 8.38 -4.61
N ALA A 194 13.96 9.05 -5.73
CA ALA A 194 14.06 8.46 -7.05
C ALA A 194 15.47 8.03 -7.48
N GLU A 195 16.49 8.76 -7.04
CA GLU A 195 17.91 8.55 -7.36
C GLU A 195 18.47 7.42 -6.49
N GLU A 196 18.19 7.44 -5.18
CA GLU A 196 18.60 6.39 -4.24
C GLU A 196 17.99 5.02 -4.62
N LEU A 197 16.74 4.99 -5.10
CA LEU A 197 16.14 3.77 -5.65
C LEU A 197 16.88 3.27 -6.90
N GLU A 198 17.36 4.16 -7.75
CA GLU A 198 18.12 3.80 -8.95
C GLU A 198 19.51 3.29 -8.61
N GLU A 199 20.21 3.94 -7.69
CA GLU A 199 21.51 3.49 -7.18
C GLU A 199 21.39 2.09 -6.56
N ARG A 200 20.35 1.88 -5.75
CA ARG A 200 20.16 0.64 -5.02
C ARG A 200 19.73 -0.56 -5.87
N TYR A 201 18.80 -0.36 -6.81
CA TYR A 201 18.23 -1.46 -7.60
C TYR A 201 18.64 -1.46 -9.07
N GLY A 202 19.35 -0.42 -9.52
CA GLY A 202 19.77 -0.24 -10.89
C GLY A 202 18.68 0.34 -11.81
N LYS A 203 19.15 0.92 -12.91
CA LYS A 203 18.32 1.56 -13.97
C LYS A 203 17.20 0.67 -14.50
N ARG A 204 17.47 -0.63 -14.65
CA ARG A 204 16.49 -1.59 -15.16
C ARG A 204 15.28 -1.69 -14.23
N VAL A 205 15.49 -1.91 -12.94
CA VAL A 205 14.40 -2.00 -11.95
C VAL A 205 13.69 -0.66 -11.85
N ARG A 206 14.43 0.46 -11.78
CA ARG A 206 13.87 1.81 -11.72
C ARG A 206 12.91 2.10 -12.87
N SER A 207 13.27 1.71 -14.10
CA SER A 207 12.43 1.86 -15.29
C SER A 207 11.12 1.06 -15.17
N ARG A 208 11.17 -0.19 -14.67
CA ARG A 208 9.96 -1.00 -14.43
C ARG A 208 9.08 -0.40 -13.33
N MET A 209 9.68 0.13 -12.26
CA MET A 209 8.93 0.82 -11.20
C MET A 209 8.12 2.01 -11.73
N ARG A 210 8.67 2.83 -12.64
CA ARG A 210 7.92 3.97 -13.25
C ARG A 210 6.66 3.53 -13.99
N GLN A 211 6.65 2.32 -14.55
CA GLN A 211 5.49 1.77 -15.24
C GLN A 211 4.48 1.15 -14.27
N MET A 212 4.95 0.60 -13.15
CA MET A 212 4.11 -0.11 -12.18
C MET A 212 3.40 0.79 -11.19
N PHE A 213 3.97 1.95 -10.85
CA PHE A 213 3.53 2.72 -9.68
C PHE A 213 3.13 4.15 -10.01
N ASN A 214 2.11 4.63 -9.31
CA ASN A 214 1.89 6.04 -9.04
C ASN A 214 2.80 6.47 -7.89
N LEU A 215 3.54 7.58 -8.07
CA LEU A 215 4.35 8.15 -7.00
C LEU A 215 3.48 9.06 -6.12
N ILE A 216 3.40 8.75 -4.83
CA ILE A 216 2.81 9.62 -3.82
C ILE A 216 3.90 9.90 -2.80
N ALA A 217 4.25 11.17 -2.60
CA ALA A 217 5.30 11.58 -1.67
C ALA A 217 4.70 12.39 -0.51
N PHE A 218 5.15 12.10 0.71
CA PHE A 218 5.04 13.05 1.80
C PHE A 218 6.02 14.21 1.58
N GLU A 219 5.73 15.38 2.15
CA GLU A 219 6.65 16.51 2.09
C GLU A 219 7.95 16.19 2.86
N ASN A 220 9.09 16.65 2.35
CA ASN A 220 10.40 16.34 2.92
C ASN A 220 10.59 16.89 4.36
N ASN A 221 9.86 17.95 4.71
CA ASN A 221 9.84 18.57 6.03
C ASN A 221 8.84 17.90 7.01
N THR A 222 8.15 16.84 6.59
CA THR A 222 7.19 16.13 7.45
C THR A 222 7.93 15.58 8.67
N LYS A 223 7.51 16.00 9.86
CA LYS A 223 8.13 15.58 11.12
C LYS A 223 7.85 14.11 11.42
N ASP A 224 8.76 13.49 12.16
CA ASP A 224 8.51 12.16 12.74
C ASP A 224 7.32 12.25 13.69
N LYS A 225 6.33 11.36 13.49
CA LYS A 225 5.07 11.36 14.25
C LYS A 225 5.14 10.49 15.50
N ARG A 226 6.28 9.84 15.75
CA ARG A 226 6.57 9.03 16.94
C ARG A 226 7.14 9.88 18.09
N ILE A 227 7.46 11.14 17.82
CA ILE A 227 8.08 12.11 18.73
C ILE A 227 7.05 13.17 19.11
#